data_AF-A0A8T4VHI7-F1
#
_entry.id   AF-A0A8T4VHI7-F1
#
_cell.length_a   1.000
_cell.length_b   1.000
_cell.length_c   1.000
_cell.angle_alpha   90.00
_cell.angle_beta   90.00
_cell.angle_gamma   90.00
#
_symmetry.space_group_name_H-M   'P 1'
#
loop_
_entity.id
_entity.type
_entity.pdbx_description
1 polymer ?
#
loop_
_entity_poly.entity_id
_entity_poly.type
_entity_poly.pdbx_seq_one_letter_code
_entity_poly.pdbx_strand_id
1 'polypeptide(L)'
;MNLDRKYLDQLEDFSYDPVFVLGFHRSGTSILYKMIQSTGEFNSITTYHVMQYDRLLYNHLQGVEELAKDKLNHFLLKHNDTDRGIDRLKMEADLPLEYAFLIDDGYVFNKLSSHNIDRFKEISICVTTYCRTSCFTSTLFS
;
A
#
# COMPACT_ATOMS: atom_id res chain seq x y z
N MET A 1 -10.65 -4.10 15.13
CA MET A 1 -11.78 -3.14 15.09
C MET A 1 -11.37 -2.07 14.09
N ASN A 2 -12.07 -1.99 12.97
CA ASN A 2 -11.78 -1.04 11.91
C ASN A 2 -12.30 0.35 12.33
N LEU A 3 -11.38 1.30 12.54
CA LEU A 3 -11.65 2.68 12.94
C LEU A 3 -12.11 3.56 11.78
N ASP A 4 -11.84 3.11 10.56
CA ASP A 4 -12.11 3.80 9.31
C ASP A 4 -13.55 3.66 8.84
N ARG A 5 -14.26 2.61 9.29
CA ARG A 5 -15.65 2.30 8.88
C ARG A 5 -16.61 3.48 8.95
N LYS A 6 -16.46 4.38 9.91
CA LYS A 6 -17.32 5.57 10.10
C LYS A 6 -17.02 6.73 9.14
N TYR A 7 -15.93 6.64 8.37
CA TYR A 7 -15.50 7.64 7.40
C TYR A 7 -15.68 7.18 5.95
N LEU A 8 -15.94 5.88 5.72
CA LEU A 8 -16.06 5.31 4.37
C LEU A 8 -17.19 5.94 3.55
N ASP A 9 -18.32 6.26 4.18
CA ASP A 9 -19.46 6.91 3.50
C ASP A 9 -19.10 8.31 2.94
N GLN A 10 -18.06 8.95 3.49
CA GLN A 10 -17.58 10.26 3.02
C GLN A 10 -16.70 10.15 1.78
N LEU A 11 -16.35 8.93 1.37
CA LEU A 11 -15.47 8.66 0.24
C LEU A 11 -16.23 8.35 -1.06
N GLU A 12 -17.57 8.26 -1.04
CA GLU A 12 -18.36 7.87 -2.22
C GLU A 12 -18.15 8.77 -3.44
N ASP A 13 -17.76 10.04 -3.24
CA ASP A 13 -17.52 11.02 -4.31
C ASP A 13 -16.08 11.00 -4.87
N PHE A 14 -15.17 10.20 -4.30
CA PHE A 14 -13.78 10.15 -4.75
C PHE A 14 -13.60 9.14 -5.89
N SER A 15 -13.17 9.61 -7.05
CA SER A 15 -12.71 8.75 -8.15
C SER A 15 -11.20 8.52 -8.07
N TYR A 16 -10.77 7.32 -8.43
CA TYR A 16 -9.34 6.99 -8.59
C TYR A 16 -9.15 6.10 -9.82
N ASP A 17 -8.01 6.28 -10.49
CA ASP A 17 -7.62 5.50 -11.67
C ASP A 17 -6.39 4.66 -11.35
N PRO A 18 -6.55 3.38 -10.94
CA PRO A 18 -5.42 2.55 -10.56
C PRO A 18 -4.60 2.17 -11.79
N VAL A 19 -3.32 2.51 -11.78
CA VAL A 19 -2.37 2.01 -12.79
C VAL A 19 -1.71 0.73 -12.27
N PHE A 20 -1.76 -0.33 -13.07
CA PHE A 20 -1.14 -1.61 -12.77
C PHE A 20 0.14 -1.79 -13.60
N VAL A 21 1.29 -1.95 -12.93
CA VAL A 21 2.49 -2.48 -13.59
C VAL A 21 2.60 -3.97 -13.37
N LEU A 22 2.45 -4.71 -14.46
CA LEU A 22 2.46 -6.16 -14.53
C LEU A 22 3.65 -6.63 -15.35
N GLY A 23 4.32 -7.70 -14.92
CA GLY A 23 5.37 -8.33 -15.70
C GLY A 23 6.05 -9.47 -14.96
N PHE A 24 6.83 -10.26 -15.68
CA PHE A 24 7.55 -11.39 -15.10
C PHE A 24 8.63 -10.95 -14.11
N HIS A 25 9.00 -11.83 -13.18
CA HIS A 25 10.18 -11.62 -12.34
C HIS A 25 11.42 -11.32 -13.21
N ARG A 26 12.16 -10.25 -12.86
CA ARG A 26 13.33 -9.72 -13.61
C ARG A 26 13.03 -9.11 -14.98
N SER A 27 11.79 -8.77 -15.29
CA SER A 27 11.43 -8.03 -16.50
C SER A 27 11.72 -6.52 -16.44
N GLY A 28 12.19 -6.01 -15.29
CA GLY A 28 12.44 -4.59 -15.07
C GLY A 28 11.25 -3.81 -14.49
N THR A 29 10.14 -4.48 -14.15
CA THR A 29 8.97 -3.86 -13.51
C THR A 29 9.30 -3.09 -12.24
N SER A 30 10.23 -3.57 -11.41
CA SER A 30 10.66 -2.84 -10.21
C SER A 30 11.43 -1.54 -10.52
N ILE A 31 12.13 -1.47 -11.66
CA ILE A 31 12.79 -0.23 -12.10
C ILE A 31 11.73 0.74 -12.63
N LEU A 32 10.81 0.24 -13.46
CA LEU A 32 9.67 1.03 -13.93
C LEU A 32 8.85 1.61 -12.76
N TYR A 33 8.59 0.80 -11.74
CA TYR A 33 7.94 1.22 -10.51
C TYR A 33 8.65 2.41 -9.86
N LYS A 34 9.97 2.29 -9.65
CA LYS A 34 10.78 3.35 -9.03
C LYS A 34 10.78 4.63 -9.87
N MET A 35 10.84 4.52 -11.19
CA MET A 35 10.79 5.68 -12.09
C MET A 35 9.44 6.40 -11.98
N ILE A 36 8.32 5.66 -12.03
CA ILE A 36 6.98 6.23 -11.90
C ILE A 36 6.81 6.89 -10.53
N GLN A 37 7.21 6.21 -9.45
CA GLN A 37 7.12 6.75 -8.10
C GLN A 37 7.95 8.03 -7.94
N SER A 38 9.13 8.10 -8.55
CA SER A 38 10.01 9.29 -8.48
C SER A 38 9.41 10.56 -9.08
N THR A 39 8.36 10.43 -9.90
CA THR A 39 7.65 11.60 -10.46
C THR A 39 6.83 12.34 -9.41
N GLY A 40 6.43 11.69 -8.31
CA GLY A 40 5.51 12.26 -7.33
C GLY A 40 4.06 12.40 -7.81
N GLU A 41 3.77 12.01 -9.05
CA GLU A 41 2.43 12.12 -9.65
C GLU A 41 1.51 10.93 -9.28
N PHE A 42 2.08 9.90 -8.66
CA PHE A 42 1.42 8.64 -8.33
C PHE A 42 1.59 8.26 -6.86
N ASN A 43 0.49 7.81 -6.24
CA ASN A 43 0.47 7.27 -4.89
C ASN A 43 0.85 5.79 -4.93
N SER A 44 1.92 5.43 -4.23
CA SER A 44 2.30 4.04 -4.00
C SER A 44 1.62 3.45 -2.77
N ILE A 45 1.22 2.19 -2.85
CA ILE A 45 0.92 1.38 -1.67
C ILE A 45 2.22 1.10 -0.92
N THR A 46 2.22 1.25 0.41
CA THR A 46 3.40 1.07 1.26
C THR A 46 3.13 0.07 2.38
N THR A 47 4.18 -0.31 3.12
CA THR A 47 4.04 -1.12 4.34
C THR A 47 3.07 -0.51 5.33
N TYR A 48 3.09 0.82 5.51
CA TYR A 48 2.14 1.53 6.35
C TYR A 48 0.70 1.30 5.92
N HIS A 49 0.41 1.42 4.62
CA HIS A 49 -0.94 1.21 4.09
C HIS A 49 -1.46 -0.20 4.37
N VAL A 50 -0.62 -1.22 4.20
CA VAL A 50 -0.98 -2.61 4.50
C VAL A 50 -1.20 -2.82 5.99
N MET A 51 -0.23 -2.42 6.82
CA MET A 51 -0.19 -2.73 8.25
C MET A 51 -1.20 -1.91 9.07
N GLN A 52 -1.60 -0.74 8.58
CA GLN A 52 -2.51 0.18 9.25
C GLN A 52 -3.85 0.32 8.52
N TYR A 53 -4.18 -0.60 7.61
CA TYR A 53 -5.39 -0.59 6.79
C TYR A 53 -6.66 -0.18 7.54
N ASP A 54 -6.89 -0.76 8.72
CA ASP A 54 -8.08 -0.53 9.55
C ASP A 54 -8.18 0.87 10.18
N ARG A 55 -7.19 1.76 9.97
CA ARG A 55 -7.08 3.05 10.67
C ARG A 55 -6.38 4.14 9.84
N LEU A 56 -6.26 3.98 8.53
CA LEU A 56 -5.61 4.96 7.66
C LEU A 56 -6.35 6.31 7.70
N LEU A 57 -7.68 6.31 7.53
CA LEU A 57 -8.49 7.53 7.51
C LEU A 57 -8.47 8.19 8.88
N TYR A 58 -8.62 7.37 9.93
CA TYR A 58 -8.50 7.84 11.30
C TYR A 58 -7.15 8.52 11.54
N ASN A 59 -6.04 7.88 11.18
CA ASN A 59 -4.70 8.43 11.41
C ASN A 59 -4.50 9.76 10.68
N HIS A 60 -4.97 9.85 9.44
CA HIS A 60 -4.91 11.07 8.64
C HIS A 60 -5.76 12.19 9.25
N LEU A 61 -7.05 11.92 9.50
CA LEU A 61 -8.00 12.91 10.03
C LEU A 61 -7.62 13.40 11.43
N GLN A 62 -6.89 12.60 12.20
CA GLN A 62 -6.39 12.99 13.52
C GLN A 62 -4.97 13.60 13.47
N GLY A 63 -4.33 13.68 12.30
CA GLY A 63 -2.98 14.21 12.16
C GLY A 63 -1.90 13.39 12.88
N VAL A 64 -2.13 12.07 13.06
CA VAL A 64 -1.22 11.15 13.77
C VAL A 64 -0.53 10.15 12.83
N GLU A 65 -0.62 10.39 11.52
CA GLU A 65 -0.04 9.52 10.49
C GLU A 65 1.48 9.31 10.68
N GLU A 66 2.25 10.39 10.76
CA GLU A 66 3.71 10.31 10.95
C GLU A 66 4.08 9.61 12.27
N LEU A 67 3.34 9.87 13.35
CA LEU A 67 3.53 9.16 14.61
C LEU A 67 3.25 7.65 14.47
N ALA A 68 2.26 7.27 13.65
CA ALA A 68 1.96 5.87 13.39
C ALA A 68 3.04 5.20 12.52
N LYS A 69 3.59 5.90 11.52
CA LYS A 69 4.75 5.45 10.73
C LYS A 69 5.99 5.27 11.59
N ASP A 70 6.29 6.22 12.48
CA ASP A 70 7.42 6.11 13.40
C ASP A 70 7.30 4.92 14.36
N LYS A 71 6.09 4.68 14.89
CA LYS A 71 5.81 3.50 15.73
C LYS A 71 5.99 2.20 14.94
N LEU A 72 5.57 2.17 13.68
CA LEU A 72 5.75 1.02 12.80
C LEU A 72 7.24 0.77 12.51
N ASN A 73 8.01 1.82 12.22
CA ASN A 73 9.45 1.72 12.01
C ASN A 73 10.17 1.17 13.25
N HIS A 74 9.82 1.65 14.45
CA HIS A 74 10.36 1.12 15.70
C HIS A 74 9.99 -0.34 15.94
N PHE A 75 8.75 -0.72 15.59
CA PHE A 75 8.30 -2.10 15.68
C PHE A 75 9.12 -3.02 14.76
N LEU A 76 9.26 -2.66 13.48
CA LEU A 76 10.02 -3.43 12.49
C LEU A 76 11.50 -3.60 12.90
N LEU A 77 12.14 -2.51 13.35
CA LEU A 77 13.51 -2.55 13.84
C LEU A 77 13.68 -3.48 15.06
N LYS A 78 12.74 -3.45 16.00
CA LYS A 78 12.78 -4.27 17.21
C LYS A 78 12.62 -5.76 16.92
N HIS A 79 11.88 -6.12 15.88
CA HIS A 79 11.61 -7.50 15.51
C HIS A 79 12.65 -8.13 14.57
N ASN A 80 13.74 -7.41 14.26
CA ASN A 80 14.78 -7.86 13.30
C ASN A 80 14.24 -8.19 11.90
N ASP A 81 13.02 -7.77 11.58
CA ASP A 81 12.45 -7.75 10.23
C ASP A 81 13.10 -6.60 9.44
N THR A 82 14.43 -6.66 9.31
CA THR A 82 15.25 -5.61 8.69
C THR A 82 15.35 -5.76 7.18
N ASP A 83 14.91 -6.90 6.63
CA ASP A 83 14.81 -7.14 5.22
C ASP A 83 13.51 -7.87 4.83
N ARG A 84 13.11 -7.76 3.56
CA ARG A 84 11.90 -8.37 2.99
C ARG A 84 12.04 -9.90 2.84
N GLY A 85 13.06 -10.53 3.42
CA GLY A 85 13.41 -11.95 3.33
C GLY A 85 13.90 -12.43 1.96
N ILE A 86 13.49 -11.76 0.87
CA ILE A 86 13.76 -12.15 -0.52
C ILE A 86 14.79 -11.21 -1.17
N ASP A 87 14.81 -9.95 -0.74
CA ASP A 87 15.85 -8.98 -1.04
C ASP A 87 16.24 -8.26 0.26
N ARG A 88 17.51 -7.85 0.38
CA ARG A 88 18.07 -7.09 1.53
C ARG A 88 17.50 -5.67 1.61
N LEU A 89 16.28 -5.47 1.13
CA LEU A 89 15.62 -4.19 1.04
C LEU A 89 15.04 -3.90 2.41
N LYS A 90 15.50 -2.79 2.99
CA LYS A 90 15.13 -2.35 4.33
C LYS A 90 13.62 -2.22 4.44
N MET A 91 13.02 -2.98 5.36
CA MET A 91 11.61 -2.83 5.71
C MET A 91 11.41 -1.55 6.52
N GLU A 92 10.54 -0.68 6.04
CA GLU A 92 10.12 0.56 6.71
C GLU A 92 8.70 0.93 6.29
N ALA A 93 8.08 1.85 7.03
CA ALA A 93 6.70 2.25 6.86
C ALA A 93 6.39 2.75 5.43
N ASP A 94 7.30 3.53 4.85
CA ASP A 94 7.14 4.09 3.51
C ASP A 94 7.69 3.19 2.39
N LEU A 95 8.16 1.98 2.73
CA LEU A 95 8.59 1.01 1.73
C LEU A 95 7.42 0.70 0.80
N PRO A 96 7.55 0.93 -0.52
CA PRO A 96 6.49 0.59 -1.45
C PRO A 96 6.34 -0.92 -1.59
N LEU A 97 5.09 -1.37 -1.60
CA LEU A 97 4.73 -2.78 -1.71
C LEU A 97 3.90 -3.05 -2.97
N GLU A 98 3.97 -4.29 -3.43
CA GLU A 98 3.09 -4.81 -4.47
C GLU A 98 1.66 -4.95 -3.91
N TYR A 99 0.63 -4.79 -4.76
CA TYR A 99 -0.74 -4.91 -4.24
C TYR A 99 -1.06 -6.31 -3.73
N ALA A 100 -0.30 -7.32 -4.16
CA ALA A 100 -0.44 -8.71 -3.72
C ALA A 100 -0.38 -8.86 -2.19
N PHE A 101 0.34 -7.96 -1.50
CA PHE A 101 0.43 -7.89 -0.04
C PHE A 101 -0.85 -7.35 0.63
N LEU A 102 -1.74 -6.70 -0.11
CA LEU A 102 -2.99 -6.14 0.41
C LEU A 102 -4.12 -7.17 0.48
N ILE A 103 -4.04 -8.22 -0.34
CA ILE A 103 -5.20 -9.02 -0.73
C ILE A 103 -5.24 -10.45 -0.17
N ASP A 104 -4.18 -10.94 0.48
CA ASP A 104 -4.21 -12.18 1.29
C ASP A 104 -2.93 -12.37 2.15
N ASP A 105 -2.98 -13.24 3.16
CA ASP A 105 -1.90 -13.57 4.11
C ASP A 105 -0.79 -14.47 3.51
N GLY A 106 -0.88 -14.82 2.22
CA GLY A 106 0.01 -15.76 1.55
C GLY A 106 0.70 -15.18 0.31
N TYR A 107 2.03 -15.30 0.24
CA TYR A 107 2.89 -14.76 -0.82
C TYR A 107 2.76 -15.43 -2.21
N VAL A 108 1.92 -16.47 -2.34
CA VAL A 108 2.04 -17.44 -3.43
C VAL A 108 0.88 -17.24 -4.41
N PHE A 109 1.05 -16.26 -5.31
CA PHE A 109 0.19 -15.96 -6.47
C PHE A 109 -1.16 -15.27 -6.17
N ASN A 110 -1.14 -14.08 -5.57
CA ASN A 110 -2.37 -13.32 -5.33
C ASN A 110 -2.80 -12.54 -6.59
N LYS A 111 -3.85 -13.04 -7.24
CA LYS A 111 -4.59 -12.32 -8.27
C LYS A 111 -5.71 -11.52 -7.63
N LEU A 112 -6.01 -10.35 -8.19
CA LEU A 112 -7.29 -9.70 -7.91
C LEU A 112 -8.41 -10.66 -8.31
N SER A 113 -9.36 -10.82 -7.41
CA SER A 113 -10.50 -11.72 -7.56
C SER A 113 -11.74 -11.05 -6.99
N SER A 114 -12.91 -11.62 -7.28
CA SER A 114 -14.17 -11.17 -6.68
C SER A 114 -14.16 -11.17 -5.14
N HIS A 115 -13.26 -11.93 -4.50
CA HIS A 115 -13.19 -12.06 -3.05
C HIS A 115 -12.37 -10.95 -2.39
N ASN A 116 -11.43 -10.32 -3.12
CA ASN A 116 -10.51 -9.34 -2.56
C ASN A 116 -10.59 -7.95 -3.21
N ILE A 117 -11.44 -7.81 -4.24
CA ILE A 117 -11.60 -6.55 -4.97
C ILE A 117 -12.13 -5.41 -4.09
N ASP A 118 -13.01 -5.70 -3.13
CA ASP A 118 -13.58 -4.65 -2.27
C ASP A 118 -12.53 -4.06 -1.33
N ARG A 119 -11.65 -4.91 -0.79
CA ARG A 119 -10.49 -4.48 0.00
C ARG A 119 -9.51 -3.64 -0.82
N PHE A 120 -9.25 -4.06 -2.05
CA PHE A 120 -8.43 -3.28 -2.99
C PHE A 120 -9.04 -1.90 -3.26
N LYS A 121 -10.36 -1.84 -3.51
CA LYS A 121 -11.07 -0.58 -3.74
C LYS A 121 -11.01 0.34 -2.54
N GLU A 122 -11.25 -0.19 -1.34
CA GLU A 122 -11.21 0.56 -0.09
C GLU A 122 -9.82 1.16 0.16
N ILE A 123 -8.75 0.37 -0.01
CA ILE A 123 -7.38 0.89 0.15
C ILE A 123 -7.07 1.95 -0.90
N SER A 124 -7.45 1.72 -2.15
CA SER A 124 -7.17 2.66 -3.23
C SER A 124 -7.84 4.01 -2.99
N ILE A 125 -9.09 4.01 -2.52
CA ILE A 125 -9.79 5.25 -2.21
C ILE A 125 -9.22 5.93 -0.96
N CYS A 126 -8.88 5.17 0.08
CA CYS A 126 -8.21 5.70 1.27
C CYS A 126 -6.88 6.39 0.91
N VAL A 127 -6.00 5.71 0.19
CA VAL A 127 -4.70 6.24 -0.24
C VAL A 127 -4.84 7.46 -1.14
N THR A 128 -5.85 7.48 -2.02
CA THR A 128 -6.16 8.65 -2.88
C THR A 128 -6.73 9.82 -2.07
N THR A 129 -7.36 9.56 -0.93
CA THR A 129 -7.92 10.63 -0.09
C THR A 129 -6.82 11.43 0.63
N TYR A 130 -5.69 10.80 0.96
CA TYR A 130 -4.56 11.46 1.66
C TYR A 130 -3.69 12.29 0.73
N CYS A 131 -3.51 11.82 -0.49
CA CYS A 131 -2.62 12.43 -1.47
C CYS A 131 -3.46 12.94 -2.63
N ARG A 132 -3.49 14.25 -2.86
CA ARG A 132 -4.19 14.91 -3.98
C ARG A 132 -3.55 14.58 -5.36
N THR A 133 -3.26 13.31 -5.63
CA THR A 133 -2.55 12.75 -6.78
C THR A 133 -3.09 11.35 -7.11
N SER A 134 -2.79 10.82 -8.31
CA SER A 134 -3.39 9.57 -8.87
C SER A 134 -2.88 8.30 -8.18
N CYS A 135 -3.61 7.17 -8.15
CA CYS A 135 -3.21 5.95 -7.40
C CYS A 135 -2.51 4.89 -8.28
N PHE A 136 -1.42 4.25 -7.80
CA PHE A 136 -0.63 3.26 -8.57
C PHE A 136 -0.31 2.00 -7.75
N THR A 137 -0.37 0.83 -8.41
CA THR A 137 0.01 -0.46 -7.81
C THR A 137 0.78 -1.36 -8.79
N SER A 138 1.55 -2.34 -8.31
CA SER A 138 2.24 -3.31 -9.19
C SER A 138 2.09 -4.75 -8.71
N THR A 139 2.24 -5.71 -9.64
CA THR A 139 2.46 -7.14 -9.39
C THR A 139 3.63 -7.64 -10.21
N LEU A 140 4.47 -8.45 -9.57
CA LEU A 140 5.32 -9.41 -10.26
C LEU A 140 4.54 -10.71 -10.48
N PHE A 141 4.44 -11.15 -11.74
CA PHE A 141 4.06 -12.53 -12.06
C PHE A 141 5.31 -13.40 -11.97
N SER A 142 5.30 -14.40 -11.10
CA SER A 142 6.27 -15.50 -11.06
C SER A 142 5.88 -16.65 -12.00
#